data_AF-U2EL02-F1
#
_entry.id   AF-U2EL02-F1
#
_cell.length_a   1.000
_cell.length_b   1.000
_cell.length_c   1.000
_cell.angle_alpha   90.00
_cell.angle_beta   90.00
_cell.angle_gamma   90.00
#
_symmetry.space_group_name_H-M   'P 1'
#
loop_
_entity.id
_entity.type
_entity.pdbx_description
1 polymer ?
#
loop_
_entity_poly.entity_id
_entity_poly.type
_entity_poly.pdbx_seq_one_letter_code
_entity_poly.pdbx_strand_id
1 'polypeptide(L)'
;MKNTWPRTAGRWCGLCALVLLLGLTGCNDSSDDDSVTDSPSADRTTPDPVSTEVAADPSEPGAFEVVENEYNFGRMNVMDWKNGDSYGSDIHGYIQYPQDAAGPFPVLLFLHGRHGTCYDGWGIDDDDCQNPIPSFRGYEYISRNLASHGYAVISIDANDINDNDSGPSNGDSGSLARAQLVVRHLDEFRNINQMGGQGLSDLMGKLDMSEIGIMGHSRGGEGVNMTVRYNREQLNPHNITAVYRSRPPTTTPRA
;
A
#
# COMPACT_ATOMS: atom_id res chain seq x y z
N MET A 1 -37.19 6.24 68.94
CA MET A 1 -37.47 4.88 69.46
C MET A 1 -36.35 3.96 68.98
N LYS A 2 -35.74 3.26 69.94
CA LYS A 2 -34.86 2.07 69.90
C LYS A 2 -34.84 1.30 68.54
N ASN A 3 -33.72 0.92 67.92
CA ASN A 3 -32.72 -0.09 68.38
C ASN A 3 -31.50 -0.12 67.41
N THR A 4 -30.25 0.09 67.86
CA THR A 4 -29.15 -0.87 68.19
C THR A 4 -28.28 -1.43 67.02
N TRP A 5 -27.04 -0.92 66.97
CA TRP A 5 -25.68 -1.38 66.55
C TRP A 5 -25.36 -2.91 66.44
N PRO A 6 -24.13 -3.36 66.03
CA PRO A 6 -23.25 -3.01 64.89
C PRO A 6 -22.41 -4.20 64.26
N ARG A 7 -21.65 -3.88 63.19
CA ARG A 7 -20.26 -4.29 62.80
C ARG A 7 -19.78 -5.76 62.55
N THR A 8 -18.91 -5.82 61.51
CA THR A 8 -17.68 -6.62 61.24
C THR A 8 -17.70 -7.95 60.44
N ALA A 9 -17.06 -7.86 59.26
CA ALA A 9 -15.90 -8.62 58.73
C ALA A 9 -15.90 -10.16 58.62
N GLY A 10 -15.36 -10.65 57.49
CA GLY A 10 -14.61 -11.91 57.43
C GLY A 10 -15.01 -12.88 56.31
N ARG A 11 -14.10 -13.09 55.35
CA ARG A 11 -14.11 -14.17 54.36
C ARG A 11 -14.04 -15.55 55.07
N TRP A 12 -14.46 -16.64 54.42
CA TRP A 12 -13.70 -17.91 54.24
C TRP A 12 -14.52 -19.00 53.50
N CYS A 13 -13.76 -19.91 52.87
CA CYS A 13 -14.11 -20.96 51.91
C CYS A 13 -15.07 -22.07 52.39
N GLY A 14 -15.64 -22.82 51.43
CA GLY A 14 -16.09 -24.20 51.66
C GLY A 14 -16.99 -24.82 50.58
N LEU A 15 -16.41 -25.78 49.84
CA LEU A 15 -16.96 -26.83 48.96
C LEU A 15 -18.48 -27.03 48.81
N CYS A 16 -18.92 -27.26 47.56
CA CYS A 16 -19.90 -28.31 47.23
C CYS A 16 -19.50 -29.02 45.93
N ALA A 17 -19.44 -30.35 46.00
CA ALA A 17 -19.05 -31.26 44.94
C ALA A 17 -20.18 -31.51 43.93
N LEU A 18 -19.82 -31.76 42.67
CA LEU A 18 -20.70 -32.47 41.73
C LEU A 18 -19.86 -33.47 40.91
N VAL A 19 -20.15 -34.75 41.11
CA VAL A 19 -19.61 -35.88 40.35
C VAL A 19 -20.46 -36.06 39.10
N LEU A 20 -19.82 -36.10 37.93
CA LEU A 20 -20.45 -36.45 36.65
C LEU A 20 -19.83 -37.74 36.12
N LEU A 21 -20.66 -38.77 36.00
CA LEU A 21 -20.39 -40.08 35.42
C LEU A 21 -21.25 -40.19 34.15
N LEU A 22 -20.63 -40.26 32.98
CA LEU A 22 -21.15 -40.73 31.69
C LEU A 22 -19.87 -41.01 30.86
N GLY A 23 -19.54 -42.23 30.42
CA GLY A 23 -20.34 -43.14 29.61
C GLY A 23 -19.60 -43.27 28.26
N LEU A 24 -18.58 -44.15 28.21
CA LEU A 24 -17.81 -44.42 26.99
C LEU A 24 -18.64 -45.29 26.03
N THR A 25 -19.01 -44.71 24.89
CA THR A 25 -19.30 -45.44 23.65
C THR A 25 -18.67 -44.68 22.50
N GLY A 26 -17.60 -45.24 21.95
CA GLY A 26 -17.09 -44.83 20.65
C GLY A 26 -17.88 -45.49 19.53
N CYS A 27 -18.07 -44.75 18.44
CA CYS A 27 -17.66 -45.18 17.11
C CYS A 27 -17.50 -43.95 16.20
N ASN A 28 -16.52 -44.08 15.32
CA ASN A 28 -15.96 -43.16 14.35
C ASN A 28 -16.97 -42.67 13.30
N ASP A 29 -16.99 -41.37 13.00
CA ASP A 29 -17.32 -40.89 11.66
C ASP A 29 -16.53 -39.62 11.31
N SER A 30 -16.02 -39.60 10.10
CA SER A 30 -15.03 -38.68 9.56
C SER A 30 -15.69 -37.36 9.19
N SER A 31 -15.03 -36.24 9.46
CA SER A 31 -15.37 -34.95 8.86
C SER A 31 -14.07 -34.32 8.39
N ASP A 32 -13.91 -34.32 7.07
CA ASP A 32 -12.78 -33.75 6.35
C ASP A 32 -12.65 -32.26 6.69
N ASP A 33 -11.58 -31.93 7.40
CA ASP A 33 -11.11 -30.57 7.57
C ASP A 33 -10.26 -30.27 6.33
N ASP A 34 -10.86 -29.60 5.33
CA ASP A 34 -10.16 -29.07 4.16
C ASP A 34 -9.24 -27.93 4.61
N SER A 35 -8.18 -28.28 5.33
CA SER A 35 -6.97 -27.47 5.35
C SER A 35 -6.49 -27.41 3.92
N VAL A 36 -6.67 -26.27 3.26
CA VAL A 36 -6.00 -25.97 1.99
C VAL A 36 -4.50 -25.94 2.28
N THR A 37 -3.87 -27.10 2.26
CA THR A 37 -2.43 -27.25 2.16
C THR A 37 -2.07 -26.92 0.73
N ASP A 38 -2.04 -25.63 0.38
CA ASP A 38 -1.33 -25.19 -0.81
C ASP A 38 0.17 -25.35 -0.50
N SER A 39 0.63 -26.59 -0.52
CA SER A 39 2.07 -26.86 -0.59
C SER A 39 2.53 -26.23 -1.89
N PRO A 40 3.47 -25.27 -1.85
CA PRO A 40 3.98 -24.67 -3.08
C PRO A 40 4.44 -25.81 -3.97
N SER A 41 3.89 -25.90 -5.18
CA SER A 41 4.28 -26.90 -6.17
C SER A 41 5.80 -26.97 -6.20
N ALA A 42 6.37 -28.18 -6.11
CA ALA A 42 7.82 -28.40 -6.13
C ALA A 42 8.51 -27.73 -7.34
N ASP A 43 7.75 -27.49 -8.40
CA ASP A 43 8.15 -26.77 -9.62
C ASP A 43 8.50 -25.29 -9.40
N ARG A 44 8.00 -24.66 -8.32
CA ARG A 44 8.32 -23.26 -7.93
C ARG A 44 9.48 -23.16 -6.93
N THR A 45 10.09 -24.28 -6.55
CA THR A 45 11.19 -24.31 -5.57
C THR A 45 12.56 -24.53 -6.20
N THR A 46 12.60 -24.92 -7.48
CA THR A 46 13.82 -24.87 -8.29
C THR A 46 14.06 -23.42 -8.72
N PRO A 47 15.18 -22.80 -8.29
CA PRO A 47 15.56 -21.49 -8.79
C PRO A 47 15.71 -21.56 -10.31
N ASP A 48 15.27 -20.50 -11.00
CA ASP A 48 15.56 -20.36 -12.42
C ASP A 48 17.07 -20.50 -12.66
N PRO A 49 17.48 -21.13 -13.78
CA PRO A 49 18.89 -21.23 -14.11
C PRO A 49 19.52 -19.84 -14.09
N VAL A 50 20.63 -19.70 -13.36
CA VAL A 50 21.36 -18.43 -13.28
C VAL A 50 21.84 -18.06 -14.68
N SER A 51 21.35 -16.94 -15.20
CA SER A 51 21.84 -16.40 -16.47
C SER A 51 23.33 -16.09 -16.34
N THR A 52 24.14 -16.55 -17.30
CA THR A 52 25.56 -16.19 -17.42
C THR A 52 25.77 -14.92 -18.24
N GLU A 53 24.70 -14.32 -18.74
CA GLU A 53 24.76 -13.04 -19.44
C GLU A 53 24.96 -11.91 -18.45
N VAL A 54 25.79 -10.94 -18.84
CA VAL A 54 25.91 -9.69 -18.11
C VAL A 54 24.64 -8.89 -18.39
N ALA A 55 23.83 -8.66 -17.35
CA ALA A 55 22.68 -7.79 -17.46
C ALA A 55 23.12 -6.40 -17.96
N ALA A 56 22.29 -5.77 -18.79
CA ALA A 56 22.51 -4.39 -19.18
C ALA A 56 22.63 -3.49 -17.93
N ASP A 57 23.43 -2.43 -18.04
CA ASP A 57 23.56 -1.46 -16.95
C ASP A 57 22.20 -0.80 -16.69
N PRO A 58 21.60 -0.97 -15.49
CA PRO A 58 20.27 -0.44 -15.19
C PRO A 58 20.23 1.09 -15.06
N SER A 59 21.38 1.77 -15.14
CA SER A 59 21.47 3.23 -15.11
C SER A 59 21.51 3.88 -16.50
N GLU A 60 21.80 3.10 -17.55
CA GLU A 60 21.78 3.60 -18.92
C GLU A 60 20.33 3.89 -19.37
N PRO A 61 20.06 5.00 -20.09
CA PRO A 61 18.74 5.26 -20.64
C PRO A 61 18.33 4.23 -21.71
N GLY A 62 17.02 4.00 -21.82
CA GLY A 62 16.45 3.18 -22.87
C GLY A 62 16.29 3.91 -24.20
N ALA A 63 15.60 3.28 -25.15
CA ALA A 63 15.51 3.76 -26.53
C ALA A 63 14.48 4.88 -26.77
N PHE A 64 13.60 5.15 -25.80
CA PHE A 64 12.52 6.12 -25.96
C PHE A 64 12.87 7.47 -25.33
N GLU A 65 12.59 8.55 -26.06
CA GLU A 65 12.43 9.88 -25.47
C GLU A 65 11.23 9.86 -24.50
N VAL A 66 11.24 10.71 -23.47
CA VAL A 66 10.28 10.68 -22.38
C VAL A 66 9.49 11.99 -22.30
N VAL A 67 8.16 11.87 -22.27
CA VAL A 67 7.25 12.97 -21.93
C VAL A 67 6.92 12.88 -20.43
N GLU A 68 6.74 14.04 -19.80
CA GLU A 68 6.23 14.18 -18.44
C GLU A 68 4.99 15.06 -18.42
N ASN A 69 3.99 14.65 -17.65
CA ASN A 69 2.84 15.47 -17.33
C ASN A 69 2.62 15.44 -15.81
N GLU A 70 2.72 16.60 -15.16
CA GLU A 70 2.18 16.81 -13.83
C GLU A 70 0.66 16.92 -13.90
N TYR A 71 -0.05 16.35 -12.94
CA TYR A 71 -1.50 16.37 -12.88
C TYR A 71 -1.99 16.65 -11.46
N ASN A 72 -3.17 17.26 -11.37
CA ASN A 72 -3.94 17.39 -10.14
C ASN A 72 -5.40 17.05 -10.44
N PHE A 73 -5.93 15.98 -9.86
CA PHE A 73 -7.30 15.50 -10.06
C PHE A 73 -8.25 15.92 -8.91
N GLY A 74 -7.83 16.87 -8.08
CA GLY A 74 -8.58 17.35 -6.92
C GLY A 74 -8.24 16.56 -5.65
N ARG A 75 -9.21 16.44 -4.73
CA ARG A 75 -9.03 15.83 -3.41
C ARG A 75 -9.90 14.60 -3.20
N MET A 76 -9.44 13.68 -2.36
CA MET A 76 -10.22 12.57 -1.81
C MET A 76 -10.18 12.59 -0.28
N ASN A 77 -11.18 11.98 0.35
CA ASN A 77 -11.08 11.67 1.77
C ASN A 77 -10.44 10.29 1.94
N VAL A 78 -9.39 10.22 2.75
CA VAL A 78 -8.74 8.98 3.16
C VAL A 78 -9.04 8.66 4.62
N MET A 79 -8.94 7.38 4.98
CA MET A 79 -9.16 6.88 6.34
C MET A 79 -7.88 6.28 6.92
N ASP A 80 -7.64 6.53 8.21
CA ASP A 80 -6.61 5.83 8.98
C ASP A 80 -7.22 5.17 10.22
N TRP A 81 -7.31 3.83 10.21
CA TRP A 81 -7.85 3.05 11.32
C TRP A 81 -7.11 3.23 12.64
N LYS A 82 -5.84 3.64 12.61
CA LYS A 82 -5.05 3.79 13.83
C LYS A 82 -5.36 5.10 14.55
N ASN A 83 -5.63 6.16 13.82
CA ASN A 83 -6.09 7.43 14.39
C ASN A 83 -7.62 7.44 14.54
N GLY A 84 -8.34 6.60 13.78
CA GLY A 84 -9.81 6.57 13.76
C GLY A 84 -10.44 7.73 12.98
N ASP A 85 -9.59 8.57 12.36
CA ASP A 85 -9.97 9.81 11.71
C ASP A 85 -9.90 9.69 10.18
N SER A 86 -10.67 10.56 9.52
CA SER A 86 -10.62 10.79 8.08
C SER A 86 -10.09 12.18 7.78
N TYR A 87 -9.29 12.33 6.74
CA TYR A 87 -8.76 13.61 6.30
C TYR A 87 -8.68 13.69 4.77
N GLY A 88 -8.53 14.90 4.25
CA GLY A 88 -8.37 15.15 2.82
C GLY A 88 -6.97 14.76 2.36
N SER A 89 -6.85 14.27 1.13
CA SER A 89 -5.58 14.09 0.45
C SER A 89 -5.72 14.48 -1.02
N ASP A 90 -4.74 15.20 -1.52
CA ASP A 90 -4.62 15.58 -2.92
C ASP A 90 -4.39 14.34 -3.79
N ILE A 91 -5.03 14.31 -4.96
CA ILE A 91 -4.79 13.34 -6.03
C ILE A 91 -3.86 14.01 -7.03
N HIS A 92 -2.62 14.16 -6.61
CA HIS A 92 -1.59 14.93 -7.30
C HIS A 92 -0.33 14.10 -7.52
N GLY A 93 0.37 14.40 -8.61
CA GLY A 93 1.60 13.72 -8.96
C GLY A 93 2.05 14.03 -10.38
N TYR A 94 2.93 13.18 -10.91
CA TYR A 94 3.28 13.19 -12.32
C TYR A 94 3.17 11.80 -12.94
N ILE A 95 3.06 11.77 -14.26
CA ILE A 95 3.29 10.58 -15.07
C ILE A 95 4.39 10.86 -16.10
N GLN A 96 5.31 9.91 -16.26
CA GLN A 96 6.34 9.89 -17.29
C GLN A 96 6.16 8.66 -18.17
N TYR A 97 6.25 8.82 -19.49
CA TYR A 97 6.00 7.74 -20.45
C TYR A 97 6.73 8.00 -21.79
N PRO A 98 6.94 6.95 -22.61
CA PRO A 98 7.53 7.09 -23.95
C PRO A 98 6.82 8.12 -24.83
N GLN A 99 7.60 9.03 -25.41
CA GLN A 99 7.15 9.97 -26.44
C GLN A 99 6.90 9.26 -27.76
N ASP A 100 5.83 9.65 -28.46
CA ASP A 100 5.52 9.23 -29.84
C ASP A 100 5.53 7.71 -30.10
N ALA A 101 5.38 6.90 -29.05
CA ALA A 101 5.29 5.45 -29.13
C ALA A 101 3.84 4.98 -28.97
N ALA A 102 3.51 3.88 -29.67
CA ALA A 102 2.13 3.40 -29.79
C ALA A 102 1.56 2.80 -28.49
N GLY A 103 2.42 2.31 -27.59
CA GLY A 103 1.98 1.57 -26.41
C GLY A 103 1.29 0.22 -26.78
N PRO A 104 0.52 -0.36 -25.85
CA PRO A 104 0.33 0.09 -24.47
C PRO A 104 1.58 -0.18 -23.62
N PHE A 105 1.82 0.65 -22.61
CA PHE A 105 2.97 0.54 -21.71
C PHE A 105 2.55 -0.05 -20.36
N PRO A 106 3.28 -1.05 -19.82
CA PRO A 106 3.06 -1.51 -18.45
C PRO A 106 3.18 -0.35 -17.46
N VAL A 107 2.30 -0.34 -16.47
CA VAL A 107 2.15 0.78 -15.53
C VAL A 107 2.97 0.51 -14.27
N LEU A 108 3.79 1.48 -13.87
CA LEU A 108 4.47 1.49 -12.59
C LEU A 108 3.98 2.67 -11.76
N LEU A 109 3.58 2.43 -10.50
CA LEU A 109 3.20 3.51 -9.58
C LEU A 109 4.15 3.56 -8.38
N PHE A 110 4.74 4.73 -8.16
CA PHE A 110 5.72 5.01 -7.11
C PHE A 110 5.09 5.84 -6.00
N LEU A 111 5.32 5.41 -4.76
CA LEU A 111 4.83 6.05 -3.56
C LEU A 111 6.00 6.39 -2.63
N HIS A 112 6.24 7.68 -2.41
CA HIS A 112 7.30 8.14 -1.53
C HIS A 112 7.02 7.78 -0.06
N GLY A 113 8.09 7.77 0.72
CA GLY A 113 8.04 7.54 2.16
C GLY A 113 7.72 8.79 2.96
N ARG A 114 7.77 8.63 4.28
CA ARG A 114 7.58 9.74 5.22
C ARG A 114 8.78 10.67 5.23
N HIS A 115 8.51 11.95 5.02
CA HIS A 115 9.43 13.05 5.31
C HIS A 115 8.62 14.31 5.68
N GLY A 116 9.26 15.46 5.85
CA GLY A 116 8.58 16.70 6.21
C GLY A 116 7.89 17.32 5.01
N THR A 117 6.68 17.81 5.15
CA THR A 117 5.87 18.33 4.05
C THR A 117 6.21 19.76 3.67
N CYS A 118 6.87 20.51 4.57
CA CYS A 118 7.21 21.91 4.35
C CYS A 118 8.72 22.18 4.48
N TYR A 119 9.29 22.98 3.57
CA TYR A 119 10.69 23.41 3.68
C TYR A 119 10.93 24.32 4.89
N ASP A 120 9.89 25.03 5.32
CA ASP A 120 9.96 26.02 6.40
C ASP A 120 9.97 25.39 7.80
N GLY A 121 9.69 24.08 7.92
CA GLY A 121 9.75 23.39 9.21
C GLY A 121 9.14 21.99 9.19
N TRP A 122 9.63 21.13 10.09
CA TRP A 122 9.07 19.79 10.30
C TRP A 122 7.76 19.85 11.07
N GLY A 123 6.73 19.13 10.59
CA GLY A 123 5.43 19.02 11.25
C GLY A 123 4.54 20.25 11.07
N ILE A 124 4.75 21.01 9.99
CA ILE A 124 3.78 21.97 9.47
C ILE A 124 2.82 21.18 8.59
N ASP A 125 1.51 21.36 8.77
CA ASP A 125 0.50 20.72 7.92
C ASP A 125 0.63 21.22 6.47
N ASP A 126 0.49 20.34 5.47
CA ASP A 126 0.67 20.63 4.04
C ASP A 126 -0.29 21.73 3.59
N ASP A 127 -1.53 21.71 4.09
CA ASP A 127 -2.55 22.74 3.83
C ASP A 127 -2.14 24.13 4.39
N ASP A 128 -1.28 24.19 5.41
CA ASP A 128 -0.76 25.42 6.02
C ASP A 128 0.65 25.79 5.49
N CYS A 129 1.24 24.94 4.64
CA CYS A 129 2.60 25.11 4.15
C CYS A 129 2.65 26.09 2.96
N GLN A 130 3.39 27.19 3.13
CA GLN A 130 3.60 28.17 2.04
C GLN A 130 4.61 27.70 1.00
N ASN A 131 5.49 26.77 1.36
CA ASN A 131 6.55 26.24 0.51
C ASN A 131 6.66 24.71 0.63
N PRO A 132 5.68 23.97 0.05
CA PRO A 132 5.60 22.53 0.20
C PRO A 132 6.79 21.85 -0.49
N ILE A 133 7.28 20.78 0.14
CA ILE A 133 8.30 19.92 -0.42
C ILE A 133 7.61 19.04 -1.47
N PRO A 134 8.00 19.09 -2.75
CA PRO A 134 7.32 18.34 -3.81
C PRO A 134 7.80 16.88 -3.79
N SER A 135 7.36 16.13 -2.79
CA SER A 135 7.81 14.80 -2.40
C SER A 135 7.74 13.76 -3.50
N PHE A 136 6.68 13.83 -4.30
CA PHE A 136 6.45 12.98 -5.47
C PHE A 136 7.55 13.14 -6.54
N ARG A 137 8.27 14.27 -6.58
CA ARG A 137 9.40 14.54 -7.50
C ARG A 137 10.66 13.74 -7.16
N GLY A 138 10.74 13.14 -5.97
CA GLY A 138 11.96 12.45 -5.49
C GLY A 138 12.42 11.25 -6.33
N TYR A 139 11.57 10.73 -7.22
CA TYR A 139 11.88 9.58 -8.09
C TYR A 139 12.09 9.92 -9.56
N GLU A 140 12.07 11.19 -9.96
CA GLU A 140 12.11 11.59 -11.37
C GLU A 140 13.21 10.92 -12.19
N TYR A 141 14.41 10.78 -11.62
CA TYR A 141 15.53 10.14 -12.31
C TYR A 141 15.22 8.68 -12.69
N ILE A 142 14.75 7.89 -11.73
CA ILE A 142 14.45 6.48 -11.95
C ILE A 142 13.15 6.29 -12.74
N SER A 143 12.16 7.15 -12.53
CA SER A 143 10.94 7.18 -13.34
C SER A 143 11.25 7.47 -14.81
N ARG A 144 12.14 8.44 -15.10
CA ARG A 144 12.52 8.80 -16.47
C ARG A 144 13.31 7.67 -17.12
N ASN A 145 14.22 7.04 -16.37
CA ASN A 145 14.97 5.89 -16.88
C ASN A 145 14.03 4.73 -17.23
N LEU A 146 13.08 4.36 -16.35
CA LEU A 146 12.10 3.32 -16.65
C LEU A 146 11.18 3.70 -17.81
N ALA A 147 10.72 4.96 -17.87
CA ALA A 147 9.92 5.44 -19.00
C ALA A 147 10.68 5.33 -20.32
N SER A 148 11.98 5.65 -20.34
CA SER A 148 12.82 5.48 -21.54
C SER A 148 12.97 4.02 -21.99
N HIS A 149 12.66 3.06 -21.12
CA HIS A 149 12.63 1.62 -21.42
C HIS A 149 11.23 1.09 -21.81
N GLY A 150 10.21 1.94 -21.89
CA GLY A 150 8.88 1.53 -22.33
C GLY A 150 7.83 1.35 -21.22
N TYR A 151 8.05 1.93 -20.04
CA TYR A 151 7.07 1.92 -18.94
C TYR A 151 6.30 3.25 -18.86
N ALA A 152 5.04 3.20 -18.41
CA ALA A 152 4.33 4.38 -17.95
C ALA A 152 4.48 4.48 -16.43
N VAL A 153 5.24 5.46 -15.96
CA VAL A 153 5.60 5.60 -14.54
C VAL A 153 4.88 6.77 -13.90
N ILE A 154 4.04 6.48 -12.91
CA ILE A 154 3.29 7.44 -12.12
C ILE A 154 4.01 7.62 -10.78
N SER A 155 4.23 8.85 -10.33
CA SER A 155 4.71 9.15 -8.98
C SER A 155 3.68 10.04 -8.29
N ILE A 156 3.21 9.63 -7.11
CA ILE A 156 2.09 10.27 -6.41
C ILE A 156 2.54 11.04 -5.17
N ASP A 157 1.88 12.16 -4.89
CA ASP A 157 2.08 12.96 -3.69
C ASP A 157 1.27 12.39 -2.53
N ALA A 158 1.93 12.19 -1.40
CA ALA A 158 1.35 11.69 -0.17
C ALA A 158 1.71 12.59 1.03
N ASN A 159 1.90 13.89 0.79
CA ASN A 159 2.17 14.88 1.83
C ASN A 159 1.03 15.02 2.83
N ASP A 160 -0.23 15.16 2.40
CA ASP A 160 -1.36 15.22 3.33
C ASP A 160 -1.36 14.00 4.28
N ILE A 161 -0.93 12.83 3.78
CA ILE A 161 -0.80 11.63 4.61
C ILE A 161 0.41 11.70 5.55
N ASN A 162 1.54 12.28 5.12
CA ASN A 162 2.72 12.45 5.97
C ASN A 162 2.42 13.32 7.21
N ASP A 163 1.55 14.32 7.08
CA ASP A 163 1.18 15.20 8.19
C ASP A 163 0.27 14.51 9.18
N ASN A 164 -0.64 13.68 8.68
CA ASN A 164 -1.60 12.96 9.50
C ASN A 164 -1.11 11.59 10.01
N ASP A 165 0.07 11.12 9.61
CA ASP A 165 0.57 9.77 9.99
C ASP A 165 1.24 9.67 11.38
N SER A 166 1.13 10.74 12.18
CA SER A 166 1.45 10.80 13.62
C SER A 166 2.89 10.43 14.00
N GLY A 167 3.83 10.40 13.04
CA GLY A 167 5.26 10.22 13.28
C GLY A 167 5.79 8.77 13.29
N PRO A 168 7.13 8.56 13.25
CA PRO A 168 7.75 7.25 13.00
C PRO A 168 7.49 6.20 14.07
N SER A 169 7.19 6.62 15.31
CA SER A 169 6.91 5.73 16.44
C SER A 169 5.49 5.14 16.41
N ASN A 170 4.61 5.67 15.56
CA ASN A 170 3.22 5.25 15.47
C ASN A 170 2.96 4.07 14.52
N GLY A 171 3.93 3.16 14.35
CA GLY A 171 3.77 1.92 13.55
C GLY A 171 3.22 2.20 12.14
N ASP A 172 2.28 1.36 11.69
CA ASP A 172 1.70 1.39 10.33
C ASP A 172 0.69 2.54 10.07
N SER A 173 0.67 3.62 10.88
CA SER A 173 -0.23 4.77 10.66
C SER A 173 -0.03 5.35 9.26
N GLY A 174 -1.11 5.73 8.60
CA GLY A 174 -1.14 6.18 7.21
C GLY A 174 -1.07 5.08 6.15
N SER A 175 -0.81 3.81 6.50
CA SER A 175 -0.68 2.73 5.48
C SER A 175 -1.97 2.47 4.72
N LEU A 176 -3.12 2.51 5.41
CA LEU A 176 -4.42 2.38 4.75
C LEU A 176 -4.74 3.60 3.89
N ALA A 177 -4.49 4.81 4.38
CA ALA A 177 -4.68 6.04 3.62
C ALA A 177 -3.85 6.03 2.32
N ARG A 178 -2.59 5.58 2.40
CA ARG A 178 -1.72 5.37 1.23
C ARG A 178 -2.28 4.34 0.26
N ALA A 179 -2.80 3.23 0.77
CA ALA A 179 -3.40 2.20 -0.08
C ALA A 179 -4.64 2.72 -0.84
N GLN A 180 -5.47 3.53 -0.17
CA GLN A 180 -6.61 4.20 -0.79
C GLN A 180 -6.16 5.16 -1.88
N LEU A 181 -5.12 5.96 -1.60
CA LEU A 181 -4.56 6.91 -2.54
C LEU A 181 -3.98 6.23 -3.79
N VAL A 182 -3.23 5.12 -3.61
CA VAL A 182 -2.69 4.33 -4.73
C VAL A 182 -3.82 3.79 -5.61
N VAL A 183 -4.83 3.15 -5.02
CA VAL A 183 -5.97 2.61 -5.78
C VAL A 183 -6.71 3.73 -6.51
N ARG A 184 -6.93 4.88 -5.86
CA ARG A 184 -7.61 6.02 -6.49
C ARG A 184 -6.86 6.52 -7.71
N HIS A 185 -5.55 6.68 -7.62
CA HIS A 185 -4.74 7.07 -8.78
C HIS A 185 -4.86 6.07 -9.93
N LEU A 186 -4.77 4.77 -9.62
CA LEU A 186 -4.93 3.74 -10.64
C LEU A 186 -6.33 3.77 -11.27
N ASP A 187 -7.39 4.07 -10.51
CA ASP A 187 -8.75 4.26 -11.03
C ASP A 187 -8.85 5.45 -12.00
N GLU A 188 -8.25 6.58 -11.64
CA GLU A 188 -8.20 7.76 -12.53
C GLU A 188 -7.45 7.44 -13.83
N PHE A 189 -6.30 6.78 -13.76
CA PHE A 189 -5.56 6.37 -14.94
C PHE A 189 -6.26 5.29 -15.75
N ARG A 190 -7.04 4.39 -15.13
CA ARG A 190 -7.93 3.46 -15.84
C ARG A 190 -8.96 4.21 -16.67
N ASN A 191 -9.59 5.24 -16.08
CA ASN A 191 -10.59 6.07 -16.76
C ASN A 191 -9.96 6.89 -17.89
N ILE A 192 -8.82 7.52 -17.64
CA ILE A 192 -8.05 8.27 -18.66
C ILE A 192 -7.65 7.35 -19.81
N ASN A 193 -7.18 6.13 -19.51
CA ASN A 193 -6.83 5.16 -20.54
C ASN A 193 -8.03 4.75 -21.40
N GLN A 194 -9.24 4.71 -20.84
CA GLN A 194 -10.46 4.31 -21.56
C GLN A 194 -11.10 5.47 -22.34
N MET A 195 -11.08 6.67 -21.79
CA MET A 195 -11.92 7.80 -22.25
C MET A 195 -11.14 9.09 -22.54
N GLY A 196 -9.86 9.15 -22.19
CA GLY A 196 -9.09 10.40 -22.16
C GLY A 196 -9.59 11.38 -21.09
N GLY A 197 -9.28 12.67 -21.26
CA GLY A 197 -9.70 13.74 -20.35
C GLY A 197 -8.63 14.18 -19.35
N GLN A 198 -8.99 15.09 -18.44
CA GLN A 198 -8.11 15.65 -17.39
C GLN A 198 -6.78 16.25 -17.92
N GLY A 199 -6.78 16.76 -19.16
CA GLY A 199 -5.55 17.25 -19.81
C GLY A 199 -4.59 16.14 -20.26
N LEU A 200 -5.00 14.87 -20.18
CA LEU A 200 -4.20 13.67 -20.46
C LEU A 200 -4.83 12.78 -21.54
N SER A 201 -5.61 13.36 -22.46
CA SER A 201 -6.26 12.61 -23.55
C SER A 201 -5.28 11.86 -24.45
N ASP A 202 -4.02 12.30 -24.52
CA ASP A 202 -2.96 11.63 -25.29
C ASP A 202 -2.54 10.26 -24.71
N LEU A 203 -3.00 9.93 -23.49
CA LEU A 203 -2.80 8.63 -22.86
C LEU A 203 -3.93 7.63 -23.14
N MET A 204 -4.99 8.03 -23.83
CA MET A 204 -6.10 7.12 -24.17
C MET A 204 -5.58 5.93 -24.99
N GLY A 205 -5.80 4.71 -24.46
CA GLY A 205 -5.34 3.45 -25.04
C GLY A 205 -3.83 3.18 -24.92
N LYS A 206 -3.06 4.01 -24.21
CA LYS A 206 -1.61 3.86 -24.09
C LYS A 206 -1.13 3.16 -22.82
N LEU A 207 -2.01 2.90 -21.85
CA LEU A 207 -1.64 2.26 -20.59
C LEU A 207 -2.08 0.79 -20.59
N ASP A 208 -1.14 -0.12 -20.31
CA ASP A 208 -1.47 -1.52 -20.06
C ASP A 208 -1.90 -1.69 -18.60
N MET A 209 -3.20 -1.50 -18.36
CA MET A 209 -3.80 -1.68 -17.03
C MET A 209 -3.88 -3.15 -16.60
N SER A 210 -3.46 -4.10 -17.45
CA SER A 210 -3.35 -5.52 -17.10
C SER A 210 -1.99 -5.87 -16.52
N GLU A 211 -0.98 -5.00 -16.62
CA GLU A 211 0.34 -5.19 -16.03
C GLU A 211 0.73 -3.99 -15.17
N ILE A 212 0.37 -4.06 -13.88
CA ILE A 212 0.64 -2.98 -12.92
C ILE A 212 1.68 -3.42 -11.88
N GLY A 213 2.79 -2.69 -11.81
CA GLY A 213 3.75 -2.76 -10.73
C GLY A 213 3.58 -1.58 -9.76
N ILE A 214 3.74 -1.83 -8.46
CA ILE A 214 3.75 -0.76 -7.45
C ILE A 214 5.04 -0.77 -6.64
N MET A 215 5.55 0.41 -6.32
CA MET A 215 6.79 0.59 -5.57
C MET A 215 6.61 1.59 -4.44
N GLY A 216 7.18 1.28 -3.27
CA GLY A 216 7.21 2.23 -2.16
C GLY A 216 8.48 2.16 -1.33
N HIS A 217 8.89 3.30 -0.78
CA HIS A 217 10.02 3.43 0.14
C HIS A 217 9.59 3.73 1.57
N SER A 218 10.18 3.04 2.55
CA SER A 218 9.90 3.24 3.98
C SER A 218 8.40 3.09 4.27
N ARG A 219 7.70 4.17 4.68
CA ARG A 219 6.24 4.14 4.88
C ARG A 219 5.43 4.01 3.59
N GLY A 220 5.97 4.49 2.47
CA GLY A 220 5.42 4.17 1.16
C GLY A 220 5.46 2.67 0.89
N GLY A 221 6.50 1.99 1.39
CA GLY A 221 6.63 0.53 1.36
C GLY A 221 5.54 -0.21 2.14
N GLU A 222 5.12 0.33 3.27
CA GLU A 222 3.98 -0.18 4.05
C GLU A 222 2.65 0.08 3.33
N GLY A 223 2.51 1.26 2.72
CA GLY A 223 1.35 1.62 1.89
C GLY A 223 1.16 0.70 0.68
N VAL A 224 2.20 0.42 -0.11
CA VAL A 224 2.10 -0.50 -1.26
C VAL A 224 1.83 -1.95 -0.82
N ASN A 225 2.33 -2.36 0.35
CA ASN A 225 1.99 -3.67 0.90
C ASN A 225 0.50 -3.74 1.31
N MET A 226 0.00 -2.70 1.98
CA MET A 226 -1.41 -2.61 2.34
C MET A 226 -2.32 -2.51 1.09
N THR A 227 -1.83 -1.91 0.01
CA THR A 227 -2.53 -1.81 -1.28
C THR A 227 -2.90 -3.18 -1.83
N VAL A 228 -2.03 -4.19 -1.71
CA VAL A 228 -2.33 -5.56 -2.20
C VAL A 228 -3.61 -6.11 -1.58
N ARG A 229 -3.79 -5.90 -0.26
CA ARG A 229 -4.99 -6.32 0.45
C ARG A 229 -6.18 -5.42 0.09
N TYR A 230 -6.02 -4.11 0.22
CA TYR A 230 -7.09 -3.14 0.01
C TYR A 230 -7.67 -3.22 -1.41
N ASN A 231 -6.82 -3.37 -2.43
CA ASN A 231 -7.21 -3.50 -3.84
C ASN A 231 -8.13 -4.70 -4.08
N ARG A 232 -7.86 -5.86 -3.44
CA ARG A 232 -8.69 -7.07 -3.58
C ARG A 232 -10.09 -6.94 -3.00
N GLU A 233 -10.28 -6.01 -2.08
CA GLU A 233 -11.58 -5.73 -1.45
C GLU A 233 -12.41 -4.70 -2.26
N GLN A 234 -11.86 -4.14 -3.35
CA GLN A 234 -12.57 -3.19 -4.21
C GLN A 234 -13.54 -3.89 -5.18
N LEU A 235 -14.56 -3.15 -5.63
CA LEU A 235 -15.51 -3.64 -6.63
C LEU A 235 -14.82 -4.00 -7.96
N ASN A 236 -13.82 -3.21 -8.37
CA ASN A 236 -13.07 -3.38 -9.61
C ASN A 236 -11.56 -3.40 -9.31
N PRO A 237 -11.01 -4.49 -8.76
CA PRO A 237 -9.59 -4.57 -8.42
C PRO A 237 -8.69 -4.35 -9.65
N HIS A 238 -7.53 -3.73 -9.44
CA HIS A 238 -6.46 -3.59 -10.43
C HIS A 238 -5.59 -4.86 -10.49
N ASN A 239 -5.04 -5.19 -11.65
CA ASN A 239 -4.16 -6.35 -11.80
C ASN A 239 -2.71 -6.00 -11.39
N ILE A 240 -2.47 -5.97 -10.08
CA ILE A 240 -1.14 -5.69 -9.53
C ILE A 240 -0.30 -6.98 -9.59
N THR A 241 0.68 -7.01 -10.49
CA THR A 241 1.52 -8.18 -10.79
C THR A 241 2.87 -8.15 -10.07
N ALA A 242 3.33 -6.96 -9.66
CA ALA A 242 4.59 -6.78 -8.94
C ALA A 242 4.50 -5.75 -7.81
N VAL A 243 5.21 -6.01 -6.71
CA VAL A 243 5.31 -5.11 -5.56
C VAL A 243 6.77 -5.02 -5.13
N TYR A 244 7.35 -3.81 -5.14
CA TYR A 244 8.68 -3.56 -4.60
C TYR A 244 8.60 -2.68 -3.36
N ARG A 245 9.10 -3.22 -2.23
CA ARG A 245 9.24 -2.49 -0.98
C ARG A 245 10.71 -2.26 -0.69
N SER A 246 11.13 -0.99 -0.69
CA SER A 246 12.43 -0.62 -0.14
C SER A 246 12.31 -0.34 1.36
N ARG A 247 13.10 -1.08 2.16
CA ARG A 247 13.09 -1.16 3.63
C ARG A 247 11.93 -2.01 4.24
N PRO A 248 12.10 -3.35 4.34
CA PRO A 248 11.21 -4.22 5.12
C PRO A 248 11.29 -3.91 6.63
N PRO A 249 10.28 -4.26 7.45
CA PRO A 249 10.36 -4.09 8.90
C PRO A 249 11.49 -4.97 9.42
N THR A 250 12.28 -4.47 10.37
CA THR A 250 13.41 -5.20 10.97
C THR A 250 12.99 -6.33 11.91
N THR A 251 11.79 -6.87 11.79
CA THR A 251 11.37 -8.04 12.56
C THR A 251 11.77 -9.30 11.81
N THR A 252 13.00 -9.76 12.06
CA THR A 252 13.36 -11.17 11.85
C THR A 252 12.32 -12.03 12.56
N PRO A 253 11.69 -13.03 11.92
CA PRO A 253 10.97 -14.05 12.65
C PRO A 253 11.97 -14.70 13.59
N ARG A 254 11.71 -14.67 14.90
CA ARG A 254 12.40 -15.62 15.78
C ARG A 254 11.90 -17.00 15.36
N ALA A 255 12.81 -17.77 14.77
CA ALA A 255 12.67 -19.22 14.63
C ALA A 255 12.55 -19.87 16.01
#